data_AF-A0A6N2HTQ0-F1
#
_entry.id   AF-A0A6N2HTQ0-F1
#
_cell.length_a   1.000
_cell.length_b   1.000
_cell.length_c   1.000
_cell.angle_alpha   90.00
_cell.angle_beta   90.00
_cell.angle_gamma   90.00
#
_symmetry.space_group_name_H-M   'P 1'
#
loop_
_entity.id
_entity.type
_entity.pdbx_description
1 polymer ?
#
loop_
_entity_poly.entity_id
_entity_poly.type
_entity_poly.pdbx_seq_one_letter_code
_entity_poly.pdbx_strand_id
1 'polypeptide(L)'
;MTQNSPPLVLPPGLARAIATLQNKDRHRLDNTVTRLHTVNGRLWDTEDRVRSALLPATQVADCKREIDQLNAERNALAERADEVLGSLADAGRADAPLHTETLASVVDRLSVLTLRIWHSERAAARDELALRRVPTLHGQREELCAALDALVSDAVAGRRRLPVPARFKLYGRDDAAPAEIKPSRHLRRVLAFGGLSECGKSTSAEFVQRTCGAQRLKIGFLLRQAAHREGLADPYALSARRQAELLLGELNRFADAHVDMRLFTIESVHDDASIAELKQLMGDTLQIVYLDASFAVRVERSGTTTQAVAAKDEIKMSRGAHQVAALADHMIDNTGSIVSLRARLLRIAAPPAATALRVATPYGLDLSAAVASATADFTDAVRAYGPGVRLAALTGSPGEGSWIAGWSDLDLLVIAEHEAIGRVHEALEQYRTALGGAASLGPTLVTPGELTARRLTPRLAFALHQLQQGSPVLHTAPNLELPTIGRDELAFAAVRELPQVVLTMRRLRTDAGPATLRQLYKHLVLACRLLLREHNQWESGPDRILTAASRMPGLPAVSVPSLAEIASAWRDGDAEIVLKPVTTAVDQLLTWYASQLAA
;
A
#
# COMPACT_ATOMS: atom_id res chain seq x y z
N MET A 1 31.74 -9.66 -1.12
CA MET A 1 33.17 -10.01 -1.12
C MET A 1 33.87 -9.01 -0.22
N THR A 2 34.72 -9.44 0.71
CA THR A 2 35.82 -8.57 1.15
C THR A 2 36.53 -8.14 -0.13
N GLN A 3 36.75 -6.85 -0.33
CA GLN A 3 37.04 -6.25 -1.64
C GLN A 3 38.29 -6.80 -2.37
N ASN A 4 39.03 -7.78 -1.82
CA ASN A 4 40.34 -8.20 -2.30
C ASN A 4 40.66 -9.73 -2.21
N SER A 5 39.70 -10.64 -1.97
CA SER A 5 40.01 -12.09 -2.03
C SER A 5 40.22 -12.55 -3.48
N PRO A 6 41.24 -13.38 -3.78
CA PRO A 6 41.54 -13.82 -5.13
C PRO A 6 40.41 -14.72 -5.67
N PRO A 7 40.13 -14.71 -6.99
CA PRO A 7 39.17 -15.63 -7.56
C PRO A 7 39.66 -17.08 -7.43
N LEU A 8 38.71 -18.02 -7.32
CA LEU A 8 39.03 -19.45 -7.35
C LEU A 8 39.35 -19.88 -8.78
N VAL A 9 40.60 -20.27 -9.03
CA VAL A 9 41.02 -20.80 -10.33
C VAL A 9 40.93 -22.33 -10.29
N LEU A 10 40.08 -22.90 -11.14
CA LEU A 10 39.95 -24.35 -11.29
C LEU A 10 41.12 -24.93 -12.11
N PRO A 11 41.57 -26.16 -11.82
CA PRO A 11 42.68 -26.75 -12.55
C PRO A 11 42.30 -27.09 -14.00
N PRO A 12 43.28 -27.14 -14.93
CA PRO A 12 43.00 -27.21 -16.37
C PRO A 12 42.25 -28.46 -16.81
N GLY A 13 42.48 -29.62 -16.18
CA GLY A 13 41.76 -30.86 -16.47
C GLY A 13 40.28 -30.76 -16.12
N LEU A 14 39.95 -30.26 -14.92
CA LEU A 14 38.57 -29.98 -14.52
C LEU A 14 37.92 -28.93 -15.43
N ALA A 15 38.62 -27.84 -15.76
CA ALA A 15 38.10 -26.79 -16.63
C ALA A 15 37.76 -27.32 -18.04
N ARG A 16 38.59 -28.21 -18.60
CA ARG A 16 38.31 -28.89 -19.88
C ARG A 16 37.10 -29.81 -19.80
N ALA A 17 36.96 -30.57 -18.71
CA ALA A 17 35.79 -31.42 -18.51
C ALA A 17 34.50 -30.59 -18.36
N ILE A 18 34.53 -29.50 -17.59
CA ILE A 18 33.38 -28.59 -17.47
C ILE A 18 33.00 -28.00 -18.84
N ALA A 19 33.96 -27.75 -19.72
CA ALA A 19 33.69 -27.19 -21.05
C ALA A 19 32.84 -28.10 -21.94
N THR A 20 32.72 -29.40 -21.64
CA THR A 20 31.86 -30.34 -22.37
C THR A 20 30.41 -30.33 -21.90
N LEU A 21 30.10 -29.66 -20.79
CA LEU A 21 28.74 -29.53 -20.26
C LEU A 21 27.88 -28.56 -21.09
N GLN A 22 26.56 -28.72 -21.02
CA GLN A 22 25.62 -27.77 -21.62
C GLN A 22 25.81 -26.36 -21.06
N ASN A 23 25.53 -25.32 -21.86
CA ASN A 23 25.68 -23.92 -21.43
C ASN A 23 24.97 -23.61 -20.10
N LYS A 24 23.74 -24.14 -19.93
CA LYS A 24 22.95 -23.95 -18.72
C LYS A 24 23.66 -24.51 -17.48
N ASP A 25 24.21 -25.71 -17.57
CA ASP A 25 24.88 -26.38 -16.46
C ASP A 25 26.23 -25.74 -16.15
N ARG A 26 26.97 -25.29 -17.17
CA ARG A 26 28.19 -24.48 -16.99
C ARG A 26 27.91 -23.20 -16.21
N HIS A 27 26.90 -22.44 -16.61
CA HIS A 27 26.52 -21.22 -15.88
C HIS A 27 26.04 -21.51 -14.46
N ARG A 28 25.27 -22.59 -14.27
CA ARG A 28 24.81 -23.02 -12.94
C ARG A 28 26.00 -23.36 -12.04
N LEU A 29 26.97 -24.12 -12.55
CA LEU A 29 28.17 -24.53 -11.82
C LEU A 29 29.05 -23.32 -11.49
N ASP A 30 29.31 -22.43 -12.46
CA ASP A 30 30.13 -21.24 -12.27
C ASP A 30 29.56 -20.32 -11.17
N ASN A 31 28.25 -20.06 -11.22
CA ASN A 31 27.54 -19.32 -10.17
C ASN A 31 27.64 -20.01 -8.81
N THR A 32 27.48 -21.34 -8.78
CA THR A 32 27.51 -22.13 -7.54
C THR A 32 28.90 -22.15 -6.91
N VAL A 33 29.95 -22.36 -7.70
CA VAL A 33 31.35 -22.39 -7.26
C VAL A 33 31.81 -21.00 -6.83
N THR A 34 31.45 -19.95 -7.57
CA THR A 34 31.73 -18.56 -7.19
C THR A 34 31.06 -18.19 -5.87
N ARG A 35 29.79 -18.60 -5.70
CA ARG A 35 29.06 -18.41 -4.43
C ARG A 35 29.68 -19.20 -3.30
N LEU A 36 30.07 -20.46 -3.53
CA LEU A 36 30.74 -21.32 -2.55
C LEU A 36 32.04 -20.68 -2.07
N HIS A 37 32.87 -20.18 -2.98
CA HIS A 37 34.11 -19.48 -2.65
C HIS A 37 33.85 -18.21 -1.81
N THR A 38 32.80 -17.46 -2.17
CA THR A 38 32.38 -16.26 -1.43
C THR A 38 31.90 -16.60 -0.01
N VAL A 39 31.12 -17.68 0.15
CA VAL A 39 30.64 -18.16 1.45
C VAL A 39 31.80 -18.62 2.31
N ASN A 40 32.78 -19.34 1.73
CA ASN A 40 34.00 -19.73 2.44
C ASN A 40 34.81 -18.52 2.93
N GLY A 41 34.90 -17.45 2.14
CA GLY A 41 35.55 -16.19 2.56
C GLY A 41 34.83 -15.54 3.74
N ARG A 42 33.49 -15.42 3.66
CA ARG A 42 32.67 -14.91 4.77
C ARG A 42 32.78 -15.75 6.04
N LEU A 43 32.80 -17.07 5.89
CA LEU A 43 32.96 -17.99 7.01
C LEU A 43 34.30 -17.75 7.71
N TRP A 44 35.38 -17.60 6.94
CA TRP A 44 36.69 -17.25 7.48
C TRP A 44 36.67 -15.92 8.24
N ASP A 45 36.14 -14.86 7.63
CA ASP A 45 36.05 -13.54 8.26
C ASP A 45 35.25 -13.56 9.57
N THR A 46 34.13 -14.29 9.59
CA THR A 46 33.28 -14.41 10.79
C THR A 46 33.94 -15.26 11.87
N GLU A 47 34.66 -16.32 11.51
CA GLU A 47 35.48 -17.07 12.47
C GLU A 47 36.61 -16.20 13.07
N ASP A 48 37.30 -15.41 12.25
CA ASP A 48 38.35 -14.49 12.72
C ASP A 48 37.80 -13.38 13.61
N ARG A 49 36.60 -12.87 13.32
CA ARG A 49 35.87 -11.97 14.23
C ARG A 49 35.69 -12.61 15.60
N VAL A 50 35.20 -13.85 15.67
CA VAL A 50 35.03 -14.59 16.95
C VAL A 50 36.33 -14.78 17.71
N ARG A 51 37.44 -15.03 17.00
CA ARG A 51 38.77 -15.24 17.59
C ARG A 51 39.38 -13.96 18.16
N SER A 52 38.86 -12.78 17.82
CA SER A 52 39.34 -11.50 18.35
C SER A 52 39.04 -11.38 19.84
N ALA A 53 40.09 -11.19 20.66
CA ALA A 53 39.93 -10.95 22.09
C ALA A 53 39.25 -9.59 22.29
N LEU A 54 38.00 -9.59 22.78
CA LEU A 54 37.18 -8.47 23.32
C LEU A 54 35.68 -8.53 22.91
N LEU A 55 35.19 -9.60 22.27
CA LEU A 55 33.76 -9.72 21.95
C LEU A 55 32.89 -10.02 23.20
N PRO A 56 31.79 -9.27 23.43
CA PRO A 56 30.76 -9.66 24.40
C PRO A 56 30.16 -11.03 24.08
N ALA A 57 29.71 -11.75 25.11
CA ALA A 57 29.12 -13.10 24.95
C ALA A 57 27.95 -13.14 23.96
N THR A 58 27.17 -12.06 23.87
CA THR A 58 26.09 -11.91 22.89
C THR A 58 26.61 -11.91 21.45
N GLN A 59 27.68 -11.16 21.17
CA GLN A 59 28.29 -11.09 19.84
C GLN A 59 28.97 -12.41 19.45
N VAL A 60 29.51 -13.15 20.42
CA VAL A 60 30.02 -14.52 20.20
C VAL A 60 28.89 -15.45 19.78
N ALA A 61 27.74 -15.37 20.45
CA ALA A 61 26.56 -16.17 20.08
C ALA A 61 26.03 -15.80 18.68
N ASP A 62 26.01 -14.52 18.31
CA ASP A 62 25.59 -14.07 16.99
C ASP A 62 26.52 -14.56 15.88
N CYS A 63 27.83 -14.41 16.08
CA CYS A 63 28.80 -14.93 15.14
C CYS A 63 28.71 -16.47 15.04
N LYS A 64 28.40 -17.17 16.13
CA LYS A 64 28.18 -18.63 16.10
C LYS A 64 26.97 -19.00 15.23
N ARG A 65 25.86 -18.28 15.35
CA ARG A 65 24.67 -18.48 14.49
C ARG A 65 25.00 -18.20 13.02
N GLU A 66 25.74 -17.13 12.76
CA GLU A 66 26.21 -16.77 11.42
C GLU A 66 27.12 -17.87 10.83
N ILE A 67 28.07 -18.39 11.62
CA ILE A 67 28.94 -19.51 11.25
C ILE A 67 28.12 -20.77 10.92
N ASP A 68 27.08 -21.08 11.71
CA ASP A 68 26.22 -22.24 11.44
C ASP A 68 25.42 -22.09 10.15
N GLN A 69 24.89 -20.89 9.88
CA GLN A 69 24.19 -20.58 8.64
C GLN A 69 25.12 -20.65 7.42
N LEU A 70 26.31 -20.04 7.49
CA LEU A 70 27.29 -20.06 6.42
C LEU A 70 27.78 -21.47 6.12
N ASN A 71 27.95 -22.30 7.16
CA ASN A 71 28.29 -23.70 6.98
C ASN A 71 27.16 -24.53 6.34
N ALA A 72 25.89 -24.23 6.67
CA ALA A 72 24.75 -24.85 6.00
C ALA A 72 24.67 -24.44 4.52
N GLU A 73 24.85 -23.16 4.21
CA GLU A 73 24.89 -22.65 2.82
C GLU A 73 26.06 -23.28 2.04
N ARG A 74 27.25 -23.36 2.64
CA ARG A 74 28.43 -24.02 2.05
C ARG A 74 28.13 -25.47 1.66
N ASN A 75 27.49 -26.23 2.54
CA ASN A 75 27.14 -27.62 2.24
C ASN A 75 26.12 -27.73 1.10
N ALA A 76 25.06 -26.93 1.12
CA ALA A 76 24.06 -26.93 0.07
C ALA A 76 24.65 -26.51 -1.29
N LEU A 77 25.60 -25.57 -1.31
CA LEU A 77 26.30 -25.17 -2.53
C LEU A 77 27.22 -26.27 -3.05
N ALA A 78 27.92 -26.99 -2.17
CA ALA A 78 28.73 -28.13 -2.57
C ALA A 78 27.87 -29.27 -3.16
N GLU A 79 26.73 -29.58 -2.56
CA GLU A 79 25.78 -30.57 -3.09
C GLU A 79 25.25 -30.14 -4.48
N ARG A 80 24.85 -28.88 -4.65
CA ARG A 80 24.43 -28.34 -5.95
C ARG A 80 25.54 -28.37 -7.01
N ALA A 81 26.78 -28.15 -6.60
CA ALA A 81 27.92 -28.27 -7.51
C ALA A 81 28.12 -29.73 -7.92
N ASP A 82 27.97 -30.69 -7.00
CA ASP A 82 28.05 -32.12 -7.30
C ASP A 82 26.89 -32.63 -8.17
N GLU A 83 25.69 -32.04 -8.10
CA GLU A 83 24.60 -32.37 -9.05
C GLU A 83 25.03 -32.14 -10.50
N VAL A 84 25.85 -31.13 -10.75
CA VAL A 84 26.38 -30.81 -12.09
C VAL A 84 27.67 -31.59 -12.36
N LEU A 85 28.64 -31.55 -11.44
CA LEU A 85 29.93 -32.23 -11.60
C LEU A 85 29.79 -33.75 -11.66
N GLY A 86 28.79 -34.31 -10.98
CA GLY A 86 28.49 -35.74 -11.02
C GLY A 86 28.07 -36.22 -12.41
N SER A 87 27.52 -35.34 -13.26
CA SER A 87 27.20 -35.68 -14.65
C SER A 87 28.43 -35.86 -15.55
N LEU A 88 29.62 -35.42 -15.10
CA LEU A 88 30.87 -35.66 -15.80
C LEU A 88 31.38 -37.10 -15.62
N ALA A 89 30.98 -37.75 -14.53
CA ALA A 89 31.31 -39.15 -14.32
C ALA A 89 30.41 -39.99 -15.23
N ASP A 90 31.01 -40.90 -15.99
CA ASP A 90 30.23 -41.98 -16.60
C ASP A 90 29.54 -42.76 -15.47
N ALA A 91 28.41 -43.42 -15.75
CA ALA A 91 27.82 -44.38 -14.84
C ALA A 91 28.80 -45.56 -14.73
N GLY A 92 29.86 -45.36 -13.93
CA GLY A 92 31.07 -46.14 -13.98
C GLY A 92 30.78 -47.62 -13.90
N ARG A 93 31.65 -48.44 -14.47
CA ARG A 93 31.49 -49.89 -14.37
C ARG A 93 31.31 -50.26 -12.90
N ALA A 94 30.36 -51.15 -12.61
CA ALA A 94 29.97 -51.46 -11.22
C ALA A 94 31.16 -51.94 -10.35
N ASP A 95 32.22 -52.45 -10.98
CA ASP A 95 33.47 -52.93 -10.42
C ASP A 95 34.56 -51.85 -10.23
N ALA A 96 34.37 -50.62 -10.72
CA ALA A 96 35.35 -49.56 -10.56
C ALA A 96 35.51 -49.15 -9.08
N PRO A 97 36.75 -48.91 -8.59
CA PRO A 97 36.98 -48.48 -7.20
C PRO A 97 36.26 -47.16 -6.86
N LEU A 98 35.68 -47.09 -5.67
CA LEU A 98 35.04 -45.89 -5.13
C LEU A 98 36.09 -44.90 -4.60
N HIS A 99 35.93 -43.61 -4.90
CA HIS A 99 36.71 -42.53 -4.32
C HIS A 99 36.12 -42.07 -2.97
N THR A 100 36.96 -41.53 -2.09
CA THR A 100 36.55 -41.10 -0.73
C THR A 100 35.78 -39.78 -0.71
N GLU A 101 35.97 -38.93 -1.72
CA GLU A 101 35.39 -37.59 -1.81
C GLU A 101 34.67 -37.38 -3.15
N THR A 102 33.66 -36.52 -3.14
CA THR A 102 33.03 -35.98 -4.36
C THR A 102 33.90 -34.90 -5.01
N LEU A 103 33.64 -34.57 -6.28
CA LEU A 103 34.38 -33.51 -6.98
C LEU A 103 34.19 -32.15 -6.31
N ALA A 104 32.96 -31.78 -5.92
CA ALA A 104 32.71 -30.52 -5.24
C ALA A 104 33.37 -30.44 -3.86
N SER A 105 33.57 -31.57 -3.17
CA SER A 105 34.28 -31.59 -1.89
C SER A 105 35.77 -31.26 -2.07
N VAL A 106 36.40 -31.74 -3.14
CA VAL A 106 37.78 -31.38 -3.48
C VAL A 106 37.87 -29.90 -3.92
N VAL A 107 36.89 -29.40 -4.68
CA VAL A 107 36.79 -27.97 -5.06
C VAL A 107 36.60 -27.07 -3.83
N ASP A 108 35.77 -27.46 -2.88
CA ASP A 108 35.56 -26.75 -1.61
C ASP A 108 36.86 -26.67 -0.79
N ARG A 109 37.65 -27.77 -0.75
CA ARG A 109 38.99 -27.77 -0.15
C ARG A 109 39.96 -26.84 -0.90
N LEU A 110 39.94 -26.84 -2.22
CA LEU A 110 40.75 -25.92 -3.04
C LEU A 110 40.38 -24.46 -2.74
N SER A 111 39.10 -24.15 -2.58
CA SER A 111 38.61 -22.84 -2.15
C SER A 111 39.19 -22.44 -0.79
N VAL A 112 39.07 -23.31 0.21
CA VAL A 112 39.60 -23.03 1.56
C VAL A 112 41.12 -22.87 1.54
N LEU A 113 41.84 -23.70 0.78
CA LEU A 113 43.29 -23.61 0.67
C LEU A 113 43.73 -22.31 -0.03
N THR A 114 42.99 -21.88 -1.05
CA THR A 114 43.21 -20.61 -1.76
C THR A 114 43.07 -19.41 -0.81
N LEU A 115 42.00 -19.40 -0.01
CA LEU A 115 41.80 -18.36 1.01
C LEU A 115 42.90 -18.43 2.09
N ARG A 116 43.27 -19.62 2.55
CA ARG A 116 44.34 -19.81 3.53
C ARG A 116 45.68 -19.27 3.05
N ILE A 117 46.05 -19.50 1.79
CA ILE A 117 47.24 -18.92 1.18
C ILE A 117 47.16 -17.39 1.24
N TRP A 118 46.06 -16.81 0.75
CA TRP A 118 45.87 -15.36 0.73
C TRP A 118 45.98 -14.71 2.13
N HIS A 119 45.34 -15.30 3.15
CA HIS A 119 45.45 -14.81 4.52
C HIS A 119 46.88 -14.99 5.08
N SER A 120 47.55 -16.11 4.76
CA SER A 120 48.92 -16.38 5.24
C SER A 120 49.95 -15.44 4.60
N GLU A 121 49.84 -15.15 3.31
CA GLU A 121 50.69 -14.19 2.60
C GLU A 121 50.57 -12.77 3.19
N ARG A 122 49.34 -12.35 3.52
CA ARG A 122 49.08 -11.06 4.18
C ARG A 122 49.64 -11.00 5.60
N ALA A 123 49.59 -12.12 6.32
CA ALA A 123 50.15 -12.24 7.66
C ALA A 123 51.68 -12.36 7.67
N ALA A 124 52.30 -12.85 6.59
CA ALA A 124 53.75 -13.10 6.50
C ALA A 124 54.62 -11.87 6.77
N ALA A 125 54.10 -10.65 6.55
CA ALA A 125 54.78 -9.41 6.89
C ALA A 125 54.88 -9.14 8.42
N ARG A 126 54.08 -9.84 9.23
CA ARG A 126 53.93 -9.61 10.68
C ARG A 126 54.11 -10.90 11.51
N ASP A 127 54.10 -12.07 10.87
CA ASP A 127 54.22 -13.38 11.51
C ASP A 127 55.21 -14.29 10.74
N GLU A 128 56.35 -14.58 11.38
CA GLU A 128 57.41 -15.44 10.83
C GLU A 128 56.94 -16.89 10.61
N LEU A 129 55.98 -17.36 11.42
CA LEU A 129 55.39 -18.68 11.26
C LEU A 129 54.53 -18.74 9.99
N ALA A 130 53.77 -17.68 9.70
CA ALA A 130 53.03 -17.56 8.44
C ALA A 130 53.98 -17.54 7.24
N LEU A 131 55.07 -16.77 7.32
CA LEU A 131 56.09 -16.69 6.26
C LEU A 131 56.68 -18.07 5.91
N ARG A 132 57.04 -18.88 6.92
CA ARG A 132 57.57 -20.23 6.69
C ARG A 132 56.56 -21.22 6.10
N ARG A 133 55.26 -21.00 6.31
CA ARG A 133 54.18 -21.90 5.84
C ARG A 133 53.77 -21.66 4.39
N VAL A 134 53.90 -20.44 3.88
CA VAL A 134 53.44 -20.06 2.53
C VAL A 134 53.97 -20.98 1.42
N PRO A 135 55.28 -21.31 1.33
CA PRO A 135 55.79 -22.21 0.29
C PRO A 135 55.15 -23.61 0.33
N THR A 136 54.94 -24.15 1.54
CA THR A 136 54.27 -25.45 1.73
C THR A 136 52.82 -25.40 1.29
N LEU A 137 52.10 -24.31 1.58
CA LEU A 137 50.71 -24.14 1.16
C LEU A 137 50.56 -24.05 -0.36
N HIS A 138 51.49 -23.40 -1.06
CA HIS A 138 51.51 -23.40 -2.52
C HIS A 138 51.74 -24.81 -3.08
N GLY A 139 52.70 -25.57 -2.52
CA GLY A 139 52.91 -26.97 -2.90
C GLY A 139 51.67 -27.83 -2.71
N GLN A 140 51.00 -27.70 -1.55
CA GLN A 140 49.73 -28.41 -1.30
C GLN A 140 48.63 -28.05 -2.30
N ARG A 141 48.59 -26.80 -2.77
CA ARG A 141 47.61 -26.37 -3.79
C ARG A 141 47.91 -27.00 -5.14
N GLU A 142 49.18 -27.05 -5.54
CA GLU A 142 49.61 -27.70 -6.78
C GLU A 142 49.31 -29.20 -6.77
N GLU A 143 49.64 -29.88 -5.67
CA GLU A 143 49.32 -31.30 -5.46
C GLU A 143 47.80 -31.56 -5.51
N LEU A 144 47.00 -30.70 -4.86
CA LEU A 144 45.54 -30.81 -4.86
C LEU A 144 44.96 -30.60 -6.26
N CYS A 145 45.48 -29.63 -7.02
CA CYS A 145 45.08 -29.39 -8.41
C CYS A 145 45.40 -30.60 -9.30
N ALA A 146 46.61 -31.17 -9.19
CA ALA A 146 47.01 -32.36 -9.94
C ALA A 146 46.16 -33.59 -9.58
N ALA A 147 45.88 -33.79 -8.30
CA ALA A 147 45.02 -34.87 -7.83
C ALA A 147 43.57 -34.72 -8.31
N LEU A 148 43.04 -33.50 -8.33
CA LEU A 148 41.70 -33.21 -8.84
C LEU A 148 41.61 -33.47 -10.35
N ASP A 149 42.61 -33.05 -11.13
CA ASP A 149 42.66 -33.33 -12.57
C ASP A 149 42.75 -34.85 -12.87
N ALA A 150 43.54 -35.59 -12.09
CA ALA A 150 43.62 -37.05 -12.19
C ALA A 150 42.28 -37.71 -11.85
N LEU A 151 41.62 -37.28 -10.77
CA LEU A 151 40.31 -37.79 -10.36
C LEU A 151 39.23 -37.54 -11.43
N VAL A 152 39.21 -36.34 -12.02
CA VAL A 152 38.27 -36.02 -13.11
C VAL A 152 38.52 -36.92 -14.32
N SER A 153 39.77 -37.11 -14.72
CA SER A 153 40.14 -38.01 -15.83
C SER A 153 39.68 -39.45 -15.57
N ASP A 154 39.86 -39.96 -14.36
CA ASP A 154 39.45 -41.30 -13.98
C ASP A 154 37.92 -41.46 -13.88
N ALA A 155 37.22 -40.44 -13.38
CA ALA A 155 35.76 -40.43 -13.29
C ALA A 155 35.10 -40.38 -14.68
N VAL A 156 35.61 -39.51 -15.56
CA VAL A 156 35.13 -39.38 -16.96
C VAL A 156 35.39 -40.67 -17.74
N ALA A 157 36.52 -41.34 -17.51
CA ALA A 157 36.85 -42.60 -18.16
C ALA A 157 36.22 -43.85 -17.51
N GLY A 158 35.36 -43.67 -16.49
CA GLY A 158 34.72 -44.77 -15.77
C GLY A 158 35.67 -45.66 -14.96
N ARG A 159 36.92 -45.21 -14.71
CA ARG A 159 37.94 -45.93 -13.91
C ARG A 159 37.76 -45.73 -12.41
N ARG A 160 37.02 -44.69 -12.00
CA ARG A 160 36.74 -44.37 -10.59
C ARG A 160 35.27 -43.99 -10.43
N ARG A 161 34.62 -44.51 -9.38
CA ARG A 161 33.29 -44.07 -8.96
C ARG A 161 33.38 -42.94 -7.93
N LEU A 162 32.44 -42.00 -7.99
CA LEU A 162 32.30 -40.94 -6.99
C LEU A 162 31.25 -41.35 -5.94
N PRO A 163 31.41 -40.94 -4.67
CA PRO A 163 30.40 -41.18 -3.65
C PRO A 163 29.14 -40.34 -3.89
N VAL A 164 28.02 -40.76 -3.28
CA VAL A 164 26.76 -40.02 -3.37
C VAL A 164 26.93 -38.65 -2.71
N PRO A 165 26.51 -37.55 -3.37
CA PRO A 165 26.63 -36.20 -2.82
C PRO A 165 25.54 -35.97 -1.77
N ALA A 166 25.81 -36.38 -0.53
CA ALA A 166 24.92 -36.14 0.61
C ALA A 166 25.73 -35.72 1.84
N ARG A 167 25.53 -34.50 2.33
CA ARG A 167 26.15 -33.95 3.54
C ARG A 167 25.12 -33.91 4.68
N PHE A 168 25.05 -34.97 5.48
CA PHE A 168 24.05 -35.15 6.55
C PHE A 168 24.23 -34.30 7.82
N LYS A 169 25.02 -33.21 7.78
CA LYS A 169 25.28 -32.41 8.97
C LYS A 169 24.05 -31.55 9.32
N LEU A 170 23.47 -31.82 10.50
CA LEU A 170 22.35 -31.07 11.06
C LEU A 170 22.89 -29.78 11.71
N TYR A 171 22.63 -28.63 11.10
CA TYR A 171 22.88 -27.32 11.70
C TYR A 171 21.60 -26.88 12.43
N GLY A 172 21.39 -27.45 13.62
CA GLY A 172 20.39 -27.01 14.62
C GLY A 172 19.21 -26.22 14.07
N ARG A 173 18.47 -26.80 13.12
CA ARG A 173 17.09 -26.40 12.90
C ARG A 173 16.33 -27.10 14.00
N ASP A 174 15.72 -26.34 14.89
CA ASP A 174 14.55 -26.87 15.58
C ASP A 174 13.62 -27.42 14.49
N ASP A 175 13.27 -28.70 14.61
CA ASP A 175 12.16 -29.31 13.87
C ASP A 175 10.80 -28.71 14.27
N ALA A 176 10.79 -27.67 15.12
CA ALA A 176 9.72 -26.69 15.10
C ALA A 176 9.86 -25.91 13.79
N ALA A 177 9.07 -26.27 12.79
CA ALA A 177 8.84 -25.44 11.61
C ALA A 177 8.87 -23.96 12.03
N PRO A 178 9.76 -23.11 11.48
CA PRO A 178 9.79 -21.71 11.86
C PRO A 178 8.36 -21.22 11.73
N ALA A 179 7.78 -20.74 12.84
CA ALA A 179 6.41 -20.26 12.84
C ALA A 179 6.35 -19.21 11.73
N GLU A 180 5.78 -19.60 10.59
CA GLU A 180 5.83 -18.82 9.38
C GLU A 180 5.18 -17.49 9.73
N ILE A 181 5.96 -16.41 9.65
CA ILE A 181 5.45 -15.11 10.03
C ILE A 181 4.38 -14.71 9.01
N LYS A 182 3.13 -14.63 9.48
CA LYS A 182 1.97 -14.29 8.66
C LYS A 182 1.52 -12.86 8.95
N PRO A 183 0.89 -12.18 8.01
CA PRO A 183 0.28 -10.87 8.26
C PRO A 183 -0.71 -10.95 9.42
N SER A 184 -0.61 -10.00 10.35
CA SER A 184 -1.60 -9.82 11.39
C SER A 184 -2.97 -9.52 10.77
N ARG A 185 -4.05 -9.96 11.43
CA ARG A 185 -5.43 -9.56 11.09
C ARG A 185 -5.66 -8.04 11.14
N HIS A 186 -4.82 -7.31 11.87
CA HIS A 186 -4.87 -5.84 11.97
C HIS A 186 -4.09 -5.17 10.83
N LEU A 187 -3.15 -5.88 10.20
CA LEU A 187 -2.44 -5.43 9.01
C LEU A 187 -3.29 -5.69 7.75
N ARG A 188 -4.35 -4.89 7.57
CA ARG A 188 -5.35 -5.12 6.50
C ARG A 188 -4.82 -4.86 5.11
N ARG A 189 -4.05 -3.78 4.92
CA ARG A 189 -3.56 -3.37 3.60
C ARG A 189 -2.32 -2.50 3.68
N VAL A 190 -1.34 -2.80 2.83
CA VAL A 190 -0.07 -2.08 2.74
C VAL A 190 0.21 -1.70 1.29
N LEU A 191 0.42 -0.40 1.03
CA LEU A 191 0.86 0.10 -0.27
C LEU A 191 2.37 0.38 -0.23
N ALA A 192 3.13 -0.32 -1.05
CA ALA A 192 4.57 -0.18 -1.13
C ALA A 192 4.95 0.70 -2.33
N PHE A 193 5.53 1.87 -2.06
CA PHE A 193 5.89 2.83 -3.11
C PHE A 193 7.32 2.61 -3.64
N GLY A 194 7.42 2.20 -4.90
CA GLY A 194 8.65 1.97 -5.66
C GLY A 194 8.89 2.99 -6.77
N GLY A 195 10.11 2.99 -7.31
CA GLY A 195 10.53 3.88 -8.42
C GLY A 195 11.89 4.55 -8.22
N LEU A 196 12.42 5.16 -9.28
CA LEU A 196 13.73 5.85 -9.30
C LEU A 196 13.74 7.18 -8.51
N SER A 197 14.86 7.90 -8.47
CA SER A 197 14.96 9.15 -7.71
C SER A 197 14.00 10.22 -8.24
N GLU A 198 13.39 10.99 -7.34
CA GLU A 198 12.55 12.14 -7.72
C GLU A 198 11.28 11.78 -8.54
N CYS A 199 10.89 10.50 -8.58
CA CYS A 199 9.64 10.06 -9.24
C CYS A 199 8.36 10.31 -8.42
N GLY A 200 8.45 10.90 -7.23
CA GLY A 200 7.28 11.27 -6.41
C GLY A 200 6.76 10.22 -5.42
N LYS A 201 7.56 9.21 -5.05
CA LYS A 201 7.19 8.21 -4.01
C LYS A 201 6.75 8.86 -2.69
N SER A 202 7.65 9.64 -2.11
CA SER A 202 7.45 10.28 -0.80
C SER A 202 6.23 11.20 -0.78
N THR A 203 6.02 11.97 -1.84
CA THR A 203 4.89 12.90 -1.96
C THR A 203 3.57 12.16 -2.21
N SER A 204 3.62 11.02 -2.91
CA SER A 204 2.45 10.15 -3.11
C SER A 204 2.01 9.45 -1.82
N ALA A 205 2.95 8.90 -1.05
CA ALA A 205 2.63 8.31 0.25
C ALA A 205 2.12 9.35 1.25
N GLU A 206 2.70 10.55 1.26
CA GLU A 206 2.21 11.67 2.07
C GLU A 206 0.79 12.09 1.67
N PHE A 207 0.49 12.15 0.36
CA PHE A 207 -0.85 12.43 -0.12
C PHE A 207 -1.86 11.38 0.34
N VAL A 208 -1.52 10.09 0.24
CA VAL A 208 -2.36 8.98 0.71
C VAL A 208 -2.53 9.01 2.23
N GLN A 209 -1.49 9.34 2.99
CA GLN A 209 -1.58 9.56 4.44
C GLN A 209 -2.59 10.66 4.77
N ARG A 210 -2.45 11.84 4.17
CA ARG A 210 -3.30 13.00 4.47
C ARG A 210 -4.75 12.83 4.04
N THR A 211 -4.99 12.06 2.98
CA THR A 211 -6.32 11.99 2.33
C THR A 211 -7.08 10.71 2.65
N CYS A 212 -6.36 9.59 2.90
CA CYS A 212 -6.96 8.29 3.21
C CYS A 212 -6.67 7.83 4.64
N GLY A 213 -6.02 8.67 5.46
CA GLY A 213 -5.67 8.32 6.85
C GLY A 213 -4.63 7.20 6.96
N ALA A 214 -3.81 7.00 5.92
CA ALA A 214 -2.83 5.92 5.93
C ALA A 214 -1.66 6.21 6.88
N GLN A 215 -1.19 5.18 7.59
CA GLN A 215 0.06 5.30 8.35
C GLN A 215 1.24 5.18 7.39
N ARG A 216 2.08 6.22 7.35
CA ARG A 216 3.27 6.28 6.49
C ARG A 216 4.51 5.80 7.23
N LEU A 217 5.19 4.80 6.68
CA LEU A 217 6.35 4.14 7.29
C LEU A 217 7.52 4.08 6.31
N LYS A 218 8.74 4.26 6.84
CA LYS A 218 9.96 4.11 6.04
C LYS A 218 10.50 2.69 6.17
N ILE A 219 10.67 1.96 5.07
CA ILE A 219 11.22 0.58 5.07
C ILE A 219 12.57 0.53 5.80
N GLY A 220 13.48 1.45 5.48
CA GLY A 220 14.79 1.47 6.14
C GLY A 220 14.74 1.87 7.62
N PHE A 221 13.65 2.47 8.11
CA PHE A 221 13.43 2.67 9.54
C PHE A 221 12.91 1.38 10.19
N LEU A 222 11.86 0.77 9.61
CA LEU A 222 11.30 -0.50 10.08
C LEU A 222 12.38 -1.57 10.17
N LEU A 223 13.19 -1.72 9.12
CA LEU A 223 14.23 -2.74 9.07
C LEU A 223 15.32 -2.52 10.14
N ARG A 224 15.74 -1.27 10.38
CA ARG A 224 16.69 -0.94 11.46
C ARG A 224 16.10 -1.14 12.85
N GLN A 225 14.81 -0.84 13.03
CA GLN A 225 14.11 -1.06 14.28
C GLN A 225 13.96 -2.56 14.58
N ALA A 226 13.60 -3.35 13.57
CA ALA A 226 13.54 -4.81 13.64
C ALA A 226 14.91 -5.38 14.04
N ALA A 227 15.96 -4.96 13.33
CA ALA A 227 17.33 -5.37 13.60
C ALA A 227 17.76 -5.04 15.03
N HIS A 228 17.51 -3.81 15.48
CA HIS A 228 17.83 -3.40 16.85
C HIS A 228 17.12 -4.27 17.91
N ARG A 229 15.84 -4.61 17.70
CA ARG A 229 15.08 -5.46 18.63
C ARG A 229 15.62 -6.90 18.69
N GLU A 230 16.17 -7.38 17.58
CA GLU A 230 16.79 -8.71 17.49
C GLU A 230 18.30 -8.70 17.76
N GLY A 231 18.90 -7.54 18.09
CA GLY A 231 20.34 -7.42 18.35
C GLY A 231 21.22 -7.51 17.10
N LEU A 232 20.66 -7.30 15.90
CA LEU A 232 21.37 -7.41 14.62
C LEU A 232 22.07 -6.10 14.25
N ALA A 233 23.34 -6.18 13.84
CA ALA A 233 24.18 -5.01 13.58
C ALA A 233 23.91 -4.34 12.22
N ASP A 234 23.79 -5.11 11.13
CA ASP A 234 23.45 -4.60 9.81
C ASP A 234 22.34 -5.44 9.16
N PRO A 235 21.11 -4.94 9.07
CA PRO A 235 20.04 -5.68 8.44
C PRO A 235 20.19 -5.83 6.92
N TYR A 236 20.95 -4.96 6.25
CA TYR A 236 21.10 -5.01 4.79
C TYR A 236 22.09 -6.10 4.34
N ALA A 237 22.89 -6.64 5.27
CA ALA A 237 23.76 -7.79 5.03
C ALA A 237 23.01 -9.13 5.04
N LEU A 238 21.77 -9.15 5.55
CA LEU A 238 20.93 -10.34 5.67
C LEU A 238 20.35 -10.74 4.31
N SER A 239 19.96 -12.01 4.18
CA SER A 239 19.22 -12.49 3.00
C SER A 239 17.92 -11.72 2.80
N ALA A 240 17.48 -11.57 1.55
CA ALA A 240 16.21 -10.91 1.19
C ALA A 240 15.01 -11.46 1.98
N ARG A 241 14.94 -12.80 2.11
CA ARG A 241 13.92 -13.48 2.92
C ARG A 241 13.92 -13.00 4.36
N ARG A 242 15.09 -12.92 5.00
CA ARG A 242 15.20 -12.48 6.40
C ARG A 242 14.86 -11.01 6.56
N GLN A 243 15.25 -10.15 5.61
CA GLN A 243 14.84 -8.75 5.61
C GLN A 243 13.31 -8.61 5.51
N ALA A 244 12.66 -9.43 4.66
CA ALA A 244 11.21 -9.46 4.54
C ALA A 244 10.51 -9.93 5.83
N GLU A 245 11.01 -10.98 6.49
CA GLU A 245 10.49 -11.44 7.79
C GLU A 245 10.59 -10.37 8.87
N LEU A 246 11.73 -9.67 8.96
CA LEU A 246 11.93 -8.55 9.88
C LEU A 246 10.95 -7.39 9.60
N LEU A 247 10.76 -7.04 8.32
CA LEU A 247 9.82 -6.00 7.92
C LEU A 247 8.37 -6.37 8.28
N LEU A 248 7.95 -7.60 7.97
CA LEU A 248 6.61 -8.08 8.32
C LEU A 248 6.41 -8.11 9.84
N GLY A 249 7.43 -8.50 10.61
CA GLY A 249 7.40 -8.48 12.07
C GLY A 249 7.16 -7.09 12.65
N GLU A 250 7.86 -6.07 12.16
CA GLU A 250 7.62 -4.69 12.61
C GLU A 250 6.28 -4.15 12.13
N LEU A 251 5.85 -4.48 10.91
CA LEU A 251 4.53 -4.08 10.41
C LEU A 251 3.40 -4.69 11.25
N ASN A 252 3.50 -5.98 11.59
CA ASN A 252 2.56 -6.66 12.47
C ASN A 252 2.54 -6.01 13.85
N ARG A 253 3.70 -5.81 14.48
CA ARG A 253 3.80 -5.13 15.79
C ARG A 253 3.14 -3.76 15.77
N PHE A 254 3.40 -2.98 14.72
CA PHE A 254 2.80 -1.66 14.60
C PHE A 254 1.29 -1.74 14.44
N ALA A 255 0.78 -2.61 13.55
CA ALA A 255 -0.65 -2.76 13.31
C ALA A 255 -1.41 -3.28 14.55
N ASP A 256 -0.82 -4.22 15.29
CA ASP A 256 -1.42 -4.76 16.53
C ASP A 256 -1.52 -3.71 17.63
N ALA A 257 -0.59 -2.74 17.67
CA ALA A 257 -0.65 -1.60 18.58
C ALA A 257 -1.58 -0.47 18.12
N HIS A 258 -2.01 -0.47 16.85
CA HIS A 258 -2.82 0.59 16.24
C HIS A 258 -4.01 0.00 15.47
N VAL A 259 -4.90 -0.67 16.20
CA VAL A 259 -6.01 -1.47 15.63
C VAL A 259 -6.98 -0.67 14.75
N ASP A 260 -7.05 0.64 14.91
CA ASP A 260 -7.89 1.54 14.11
C ASP A 260 -7.28 1.87 12.74
N MET A 261 -5.98 1.63 12.56
CA MET A 261 -5.29 1.86 11.29
C MET A 261 -5.57 0.72 10.31
N ARG A 262 -6.21 1.06 9.18
CA ARG A 262 -6.59 0.08 8.15
C ARG A 262 -5.72 0.11 6.90
N LEU A 263 -4.94 1.17 6.72
CA LEU A 263 -4.11 1.37 5.54
C LEU A 263 -2.72 1.83 5.96
N PHE A 264 -1.71 1.14 5.45
CA PHE A 264 -0.31 1.46 5.67
C PHE A 264 0.36 1.78 4.34
N THR A 265 1.35 2.66 4.36
CA THR A 265 2.23 2.90 3.21
C THR A 265 3.68 2.66 3.63
N ILE A 266 4.44 1.96 2.79
CA ILE A 266 5.86 1.71 3.03
C ILE A 266 6.71 2.26 1.88
N GLU A 267 7.84 2.90 2.22
CA GLU A 267 8.71 3.52 1.24
C GLU A 267 10.14 3.75 1.75
N SER A 268 11.15 3.99 0.92
CA SER A 268 11.16 3.76 -0.53
C SER A 268 11.50 2.30 -0.80
N VAL A 269 10.68 1.61 -1.56
CA VAL A 269 11.01 0.28 -2.07
C VAL A 269 12.09 0.45 -3.13
N HIS A 270 13.28 -0.10 -2.89
CA HIS A 270 14.42 0.03 -3.78
C HIS A 270 15.29 -1.23 -3.87
N ASP A 271 14.84 -2.33 -3.25
CA ASP A 271 15.43 -3.66 -3.31
C ASP A 271 14.34 -4.63 -3.78
N ASP A 272 14.52 -5.17 -4.98
CA ASP A 272 13.55 -6.05 -5.65
C ASP A 272 13.50 -7.44 -5.02
N ALA A 273 14.65 -7.96 -4.58
CA ALA A 273 14.71 -9.27 -3.93
C ALA A 273 13.94 -9.27 -2.60
N SER A 274 14.20 -8.28 -1.74
CA SER A 274 13.52 -8.19 -0.43
C SER A 274 12.02 -7.90 -0.57
N ILE A 275 11.60 -7.07 -1.54
CA ILE A 275 10.16 -6.80 -1.73
C ILE A 275 9.42 -8.00 -2.36
N ALA A 276 10.07 -8.78 -3.23
CA ALA A 276 9.50 -10.02 -3.76
C ALA A 276 9.21 -11.02 -2.64
N GLU A 277 10.16 -11.22 -1.72
CA GLU A 277 10.00 -12.06 -0.54
C GLU A 277 8.89 -11.54 0.40
N LEU A 278 8.83 -10.22 0.62
CA LEU A 278 7.76 -9.62 1.42
C LEU A 278 6.38 -9.81 0.77
N LYS A 279 6.29 -9.72 -0.56
CA LYS A 279 5.06 -9.99 -1.30
C LYS A 279 4.65 -11.46 -1.20
N GLN A 280 5.58 -12.39 -1.24
CA GLN A 280 5.28 -13.81 -1.00
C GLN A 280 4.73 -14.06 0.41
N LEU A 281 5.28 -13.40 1.43
CA LEU A 281 4.80 -13.50 2.81
C LEU A 281 3.41 -12.88 3.02
N MET A 282 3.14 -11.76 2.35
CA MET A 282 1.94 -10.95 2.60
C MET A 282 0.78 -11.23 1.66
N GLY A 283 1.03 -11.83 0.49
CA GLY A 283 0.03 -12.01 -0.56
C GLY A 283 -0.65 -10.68 -0.92
N ASP A 284 -1.97 -10.72 -1.07
CA ASP A 284 -2.79 -9.55 -1.48
C ASP A 284 -2.80 -8.41 -0.46
N THR A 285 -2.36 -8.64 0.78
CA THR A 285 -2.21 -7.58 1.80
C THR A 285 -1.18 -6.54 1.36
N LEU A 286 -0.16 -6.92 0.59
CA LEU A 286 0.85 -6.00 0.06
C LEU A 286 0.58 -5.71 -1.42
N GLN A 287 0.37 -4.44 -1.74
CA GLN A 287 0.29 -3.97 -3.13
C GLN A 287 1.44 -3.01 -3.43
N ILE A 288 2.17 -3.30 -4.50
CA ILE A 288 3.32 -2.53 -4.94
C ILE A 288 2.85 -1.50 -5.99
N VAL A 289 3.05 -0.23 -5.68
CA VAL A 289 2.80 0.90 -6.57
C VAL A 289 4.13 1.43 -7.07
N TYR A 290 4.42 1.21 -8.34
CA TYR A 290 5.61 1.75 -9.00
C TYR A 290 5.28 3.06 -9.69
N LEU A 291 5.96 4.13 -9.28
CA LEU A 291 5.84 5.44 -9.90
C LEU A 291 6.95 5.60 -10.92
N ASP A 292 6.57 5.61 -12.19
CA ASP A 292 7.47 5.90 -13.30
C ASP A 292 7.35 7.38 -13.68
N ALA A 293 8.47 8.03 -13.95
CA ALA A 293 8.47 9.38 -14.46
C ALA A 293 9.69 9.56 -15.34
N SER A 294 9.50 10.20 -16.49
CA SER A 294 10.61 10.44 -17.43
C SER A 294 11.76 11.17 -16.74
N PHE A 295 13.00 10.86 -17.14
CA PHE A 295 14.18 11.45 -16.52
C PHE A 295 14.16 12.98 -16.60
N ALA A 296 13.72 13.55 -17.72
CA ALA A 296 13.57 15.00 -17.90
C ALA A 296 12.65 15.62 -16.84
N VAL A 297 11.46 15.02 -16.61
CA VAL A 297 10.52 15.50 -15.59
C VAL A 297 11.09 15.32 -14.17
N ARG A 298 11.84 14.25 -13.91
CA ARG A 298 12.47 14.03 -12.59
C ARG A 298 13.55 15.06 -12.28
N VAL A 299 14.33 15.47 -13.28
CA VAL A 299 15.33 16.55 -13.16
C VAL A 299 14.66 17.90 -12.94
N GLU A 300 13.61 18.20 -13.70
CA GLU A 300 12.85 19.45 -13.54
C GLU A 300 12.27 19.58 -12.12
N ARG A 301 11.65 18.50 -11.62
CA ARG A 301 11.02 18.48 -10.29
C ARG A 301 12.00 18.51 -9.14
N SER A 302 13.22 18.00 -9.33
CA SER A 302 14.19 17.92 -8.24
C SER A 302 14.78 19.28 -7.88
N GLY A 303 14.79 20.23 -8.82
CA GLY A 303 15.49 21.50 -8.68
C GLY A 303 17.02 21.32 -8.56
N THR A 304 17.56 20.16 -8.95
CA THR A 304 18.99 19.84 -8.89
C THR A 304 19.58 19.61 -10.28
N THR A 305 20.90 19.51 -10.37
CA THR A 305 21.57 19.20 -11.64
C THR A 305 21.21 17.81 -12.15
N THR A 306 21.20 17.65 -13.48
CA THR A 306 21.00 16.37 -14.17
C THR A 306 21.94 15.27 -13.65
N GLN A 307 23.21 15.62 -13.41
CA GLN A 307 24.24 14.72 -12.90
C GLN A 307 23.91 14.21 -11.49
N ALA A 308 23.37 15.06 -10.62
CA ALA A 308 23.00 14.66 -9.26
C ALA A 308 21.83 13.65 -9.26
N VAL A 309 20.86 13.81 -10.16
CA VAL A 309 19.76 12.85 -10.31
C VAL A 309 20.27 11.51 -10.87
N ALA A 310 21.14 11.56 -11.88
CA ALA A 310 21.75 10.36 -12.46
C ALA A 310 22.59 9.56 -11.43
N ALA A 311 23.41 10.24 -10.61
CA ALA A 311 24.20 9.58 -9.56
C ALA A 311 23.33 8.90 -8.50
N LYS A 312 22.21 9.54 -8.09
CA LYS A 312 21.24 8.91 -7.17
C LYS A 312 20.56 7.70 -7.81
N ASP A 313 20.28 7.75 -9.11
CA ASP A 313 19.68 6.64 -9.85
C ASP A 313 20.63 5.46 -9.97
N GLU A 314 21.93 5.69 -10.22
CA GLU A 314 22.94 4.62 -10.25
C GLU A 314 22.95 3.82 -8.93
N ILE A 315 22.95 4.52 -7.79
CA ILE A 315 22.87 3.89 -6.46
C ILE A 315 21.57 3.11 -6.26
N LYS A 316 20.44 3.59 -6.79
CA LYS A 316 19.15 2.89 -6.66
C LYS A 316 19.04 1.72 -7.62
N MET A 317 19.58 1.86 -8.81
CA MET A 317 19.59 0.81 -9.83
C MET A 317 20.48 -0.34 -9.40
N SER A 318 21.64 -0.08 -8.79
CA SER A 318 22.50 -1.13 -8.23
C SER A 318 21.86 -1.92 -7.10
N ARG A 319 20.85 -1.36 -6.44
CA ARG A 319 20.02 -2.03 -5.43
C ARG A 319 18.79 -2.72 -6.01
N GLY A 320 18.52 -2.60 -7.32
CA GLY A 320 17.38 -3.24 -7.97
C GLY A 320 16.10 -2.40 -8.04
N ALA A 321 16.16 -1.10 -7.73
CA ALA A 321 14.97 -0.25 -7.71
C ALA A 321 14.18 -0.23 -9.04
N HIS A 322 14.87 -0.37 -10.19
CA HIS A 322 14.24 -0.45 -11.51
C HIS A 322 13.54 -1.80 -11.77
N GLN A 323 13.99 -2.87 -11.11
CA GLN A 323 13.44 -4.22 -11.25
C GLN A 323 12.14 -4.40 -10.46
N VAL A 324 11.90 -3.58 -9.43
CA VAL A 324 10.62 -3.50 -8.70
C VAL A 324 9.44 -3.25 -9.64
N ALA A 325 9.66 -2.60 -10.78
CA ALA A 325 8.66 -2.39 -11.82
C ALA A 325 8.00 -3.72 -12.28
N ALA A 326 8.76 -4.80 -12.37
CA ALA A 326 8.26 -6.12 -12.79
C ALA A 326 7.40 -6.80 -11.71
N LEU A 327 7.51 -6.38 -10.46
CA LEU A 327 6.76 -6.90 -9.32
C LEU A 327 5.52 -6.07 -8.99
N ALA A 328 5.36 -4.90 -9.65
CA ALA A 328 4.36 -3.90 -9.33
C ALA A 328 2.95 -4.38 -9.67
N ASP A 329 2.03 -4.24 -8.72
CA ASP A 329 0.59 -4.42 -8.95
C ASP A 329 0.01 -3.24 -9.73
N HIS A 330 0.61 -2.05 -9.53
CA HIS A 330 0.19 -0.82 -10.16
C HIS A 330 1.38 -0.05 -10.73
N MET A 331 1.46 0.01 -12.05
CA MET A 331 2.38 0.89 -12.78
C MET A 331 1.70 2.24 -13.05
N ILE A 332 2.23 3.33 -12.49
CA ILE A 332 1.69 4.67 -12.71
C ILE A 332 2.73 5.54 -13.40
N ASP A 333 2.40 5.98 -14.61
CA ASP A 333 3.10 7.09 -15.25
C ASP A 333 2.76 8.41 -14.53
N ASN A 334 3.77 8.97 -13.89
CA ASN A 334 3.77 10.22 -13.16
C ASN A 334 4.50 11.34 -13.93
N THR A 335 4.64 11.20 -15.25
CA THR A 335 5.11 12.28 -16.15
C THR A 335 4.01 13.32 -16.35
N GLY A 336 2.74 12.90 -16.32
CA GLY A 336 1.57 13.75 -16.54
C GLY A 336 1.14 14.60 -15.33
N SER A 337 -0.16 14.94 -15.31
CA SER A 337 -0.71 15.87 -14.32
C SER A 337 -0.82 15.25 -12.91
N ILE A 338 -0.60 16.11 -11.90
CA ILE A 338 -0.79 15.74 -10.49
C ILE A 338 -2.24 15.32 -10.18
N VAL A 339 -3.21 15.84 -10.95
CA VAL A 339 -4.63 15.48 -10.82
C VAL A 339 -4.85 14.02 -11.21
N SER A 340 -4.26 13.57 -12.32
CA SER A 340 -4.33 12.18 -12.77
C SER A 340 -3.66 11.23 -11.78
N LEU A 341 -2.44 11.57 -11.33
CA LEU A 341 -1.74 10.80 -10.30
C LEU A 341 -2.60 10.63 -9.05
N ARG A 342 -3.10 11.73 -8.48
CA ARG A 342 -3.90 11.69 -7.24
C ARG A 342 -5.18 10.89 -7.41
N ALA A 343 -5.88 11.03 -8.54
CA ALA A 343 -7.08 10.24 -8.83
C ALA A 343 -6.77 8.73 -8.86
N ARG A 344 -5.65 8.34 -9.48
CA ARG A 344 -5.23 6.94 -9.55
C ARG A 344 -4.79 6.39 -8.18
N LEU A 345 -4.06 7.19 -7.40
CA LEU A 345 -3.69 6.83 -6.02
C LEU A 345 -4.90 6.64 -5.12
N LEU A 346 -5.94 7.48 -5.25
CA LEU A 346 -7.17 7.34 -4.46
C LEU A 346 -7.92 6.06 -4.81
N ARG A 347 -8.03 5.71 -6.10
CA ARG A 347 -8.62 4.44 -6.54
C ARG A 347 -7.86 3.22 -6.01
N ILE A 348 -6.54 3.31 -5.90
CA ILE A 348 -5.73 2.24 -5.32
C ILE A 348 -5.94 2.20 -3.80
N ALA A 349 -5.79 3.32 -3.10
CA ALA A 349 -5.83 3.40 -1.64
C ALA A 349 -7.22 3.11 -1.05
N ALA A 350 -8.27 3.60 -1.68
CA ALA A 350 -9.66 3.46 -1.26
C ALA A 350 -10.52 3.04 -2.47
N PRO A 351 -10.41 1.77 -2.91
CA PRO A 351 -11.07 1.28 -4.10
C PRO A 351 -12.58 1.45 -3.98
N PRO A 352 -13.26 1.82 -5.07
CA PRO A 352 -14.71 1.88 -5.06
C PRO A 352 -15.26 0.46 -4.92
N ALA A 353 -16.48 0.36 -4.42
CA ALA A 353 -17.15 -0.91 -4.18
C ALA A 353 -18.44 -0.99 -4.99
N ALA A 354 -18.75 -2.19 -5.48
CA ALA A 354 -20.07 -2.48 -6.01
C ALA A 354 -21.11 -2.21 -4.92
N THR A 355 -22.07 -1.33 -5.21
CA THR A 355 -23.09 -0.92 -4.25
C THR A 355 -24.43 -1.49 -4.69
N ALA A 356 -25.06 -2.30 -3.84
CA ALA A 356 -26.42 -2.77 -4.07
C ALA A 356 -27.40 -1.63 -3.78
N LEU A 357 -28.07 -1.14 -4.83
CA LEU A 357 -29.01 -0.02 -4.75
C LEU A 357 -30.45 -0.50 -4.97
N ARG A 358 -31.38 0.04 -4.18
CA ARG A 358 -32.80 -0.28 -4.28
C ARG A 358 -33.47 0.68 -5.25
N VAL A 359 -33.93 0.18 -6.39
CA VAL A 359 -34.72 0.98 -7.34
C VAL A 359 -36.14 1.14 -6.81
N ALA A 360 -36.69 2.36 -6.84
CA ALA A 360 -38.07 2.65 -6.50
C ALA A 360 -38.74 3.46 -7.62
N THR A 361 -40.06 3.29 -7.75
CA THR A 361 -40.86 4.11 -8.66
C THR A 361 -41.09 5.48 -8.03
N PRO A 362 -41.14 6.58 -8.81
CA PRO A 362 -41.42 7.91 -8.28
C PRO A 362 -42.70 8.03 -7.46
N TYR A 363 -43.74 7.26 -7.81
CA TYR A 363 -45.01 7.21 -7.07
C TYR A 363 -44.90 6.60 -5.66
N GLY A 364 -43.80 5.91 -5.36
CA GLY A 364 -43.54 5.32 -4.04
C GLY A 364 -42.65 6.19 -3.14
N LEU A 365 -42.42 7.46 -3.49
CA LEU A 365 -41.53 8.39 -2.79
C LEU A 365 -42.28 9.51 -2.04
N ASP A 366 -43.58 9.34 -1.77
CA ASP A 366 -44.44 10.33 -1.10
C ASP A 366 -44.40 11.73 -1.75
N LEU A 367 -44.22 11.76 -3.07
CA LEU A 367 -44.29 12.97 -3.89
C LEU A 367 -45.74 13.27 -4.27
N SER A 368 -46.06 14.54 -4.52
CA SER A 368 -47.37 14.89 -5.08
C SER A 368 -47.54 14.25 -6.47
N ALA A 369 -48.77 13.96 -6.89
CA ALA A 369 -49.03 13.26 -8.16
C ALA A 369 -48.39 13.95 -9.38
N ALA A 370 -48.45 15.29 -9.44
CA ALA A 370 -47.82 16.06 -10.51
C ALA A 370 -46.29 15.92 -10.50
N VAL A 371 -45.67 16.00 -9.32
CA VAL A 371 -44.21 15.85 -9.16
C VAL A 371 -43.78 14.41 -9.47
N ALA A 372 -44.51 13.41 -8.99
CA ALA A 372 -44.25 12.01 -9.25
C ALA A 372 -44.32 11.69 -10.75
N SER A 373 -45.32 12.24 -11.46
CA SER A 373 -45.44 12.10 -12.92
C SER A 373 -44.24 12.71 -13.65
N ALA A 374 -43.90 13.96 -13.36
CA ALA A 374 -42.76 14.63 -13.99
C ALA A 374 -41.42 13.90 -13.68
N THR A 375 -41.29 13.34 -12.47
CA THR A 375 -40.13 12.54 -12.07
C THR A 375 -40.07 11.22 -12.84
N ALA A 376 -41.22 10.60 -13.14
CA ALA A 376 -41.31 9.37 -13.94
C ALA A 376 -40.86 9.63 -15.38
N ASP A 377 -41.37 10.71 -16.00
CA ASP A 377 -40.97 11.10 -17.35
C ASP A 377 -39.45 11.34 -17.45
N PHE A 378 -38.88 12.04 -16.46
CA PHE A 378 -37.42 12.20 -16.35
C PHE A 378 -36.69 10.87 -16.20
N THR A 379 -37.21 9.97 -15.35
CA THR A 379 -36.61 8.65 -15.09
C THR A 379 -36.59 7.79 -16.35
N ASP A 380 -37.66 7.83 -17.14
CA ASP A 380 -37.76 7.10 -18.40
C ASP A 380 -36.81 7.69 -19.46
N ALA A 381 -36.70 9.01 -19.55
CA ALA A 381 -35.75 9.68 -20.44
C ALA A 381 -34.30 9.27 -20.13
N VAL A 382 -33.88 9.32 -18.86
CA VAL A 382 -32.49 8.93 -18.51
C VAL A 382 -32.24 7.44 -18.67
N ARG A 383 -33.25 6.59 -18.48
CA ARG A 383 -33.15 5.14 -18.74
C ARG A 383 -32.96 4.87 -20.24
N ALA A 384 -33.64 5.62 -21.11
CA ALA A 384 -33.51 5.51 -22.56
C ALA A 384 -32.11 5.91 -23.07
N TYR A 385 -31.34 6.67 -22.29
CA TYR A 385 -29.97 7.06 -22.65
C TYR A 385 -28.94 5.92 -22.50
N GLY A 386 -29.37 4.76 -21.99
CA GLY A 386 -28.57 3.54 -21.91
C GLY A 386 -27.43 3.65 -20.89
N PRO A 387 -26.25 3.06 -21.15
CA PRO A 387 -25.16 3.00 -20.19
C PRO A 387 -24.52 4.38 -19.91
N GLY A 388 -24.84 5.40 -20.70
CA GLY A 388 -24.32 6.76 -20.51
C GLY A 388 -24.80 7.42 -19.21
N VAL A 389 -25.97 7.03 -18.67
CA VAL A 389 -26.42 7.45 -17.34
C VAL A 389 -26.34 6.28 -16.38
N ARG A 390 -25.48 6.41 -15.38
CA ARG A 390 -25.11 5.35 -14.44
C ARG A 390 -25.99 5.34 -13.19
N LEU A 391 -26.50 6.50 -12.77
CA LEU A 391 -27.37 6.65 -11.62
C LEU A 391 -28.25 7.88 -11.78
N ALA A 392 -29.52 7.78 -11.37
CA ALA A 392 -30.34 8.93 -11.00
C ALA A 392 -31.02 8.63 -9.65
N ALA A 393 -30.92 9.55 -8.70
CA ALA A 393 -31.50 9.38 -7.36
C ALA A 393 -31.98 10.71 -6.79
N LEU A 394 -33.16 10.70 -6.16
CA LEU A 394 -33.54 11.81 -5.30
C LEU A 394 -32.85 11.63 -3.94
N THR A 395 -32.30 12.72 -3.41
CA THR A 395 -31.49 12.77 -2.19
C THR A 395 -32.08 13.79 -1.23
N GLY A 396 -31.58 13.87 0.00
CA GLY A 396 -32.13 14.78 1.01
C GLY A 396 -33.57 14.43 1.37
N SER A 397 -34.43 15.42 1.62
CA SER A 397 -35.80 15.17 2.10
C SER A 397 -36.66 14.28 1.19
N PRO A 398 -36.61 14.38 -0.17
CA PRO A 398 -37.25 13.38 -1.04
C PRO A 398 -36.75 11.95 -0.83
N GLY A 399 -35.44 11.74 -0.75
CA GLY A 399 -34.86 10.40 -0.56
C GLY A 399 -35.15 9.81 0.81
N GLU A 400 -35.36 10.68 1.82
CA GLU A 400 -35.71 10.32 3.20
C GLU A 400 -37.23 10.12 3.41
N GLY A 401 -38.08 10.37 2.40
CA GLY A 401 -39.54 10.28 2.53
C GLY A 401 -40.15 11.40 3.39
N SER A 402 -39.49 12.56 3.46
CA SER A 402 -39.94 13.73 4.25
C SER A 402 -40.08 14.98 3.38
N TRP A 403 -40.33 14.80 2.08
CA TRP A 403 -40.52 15.91 1.16
C TRP A 403 -41.87 16.60 1.41
N ILE A 404 -41.85 17.93 1.45
CA ILE A 404 -43.05 18.74 1.66
C ILE A 404 -43.21 19.68 0.46
N ALA A 405 -44.38 19.65 -0.18
CA ALA A 405 -44.70 20.50 -1.33
C ALA A 405 -44.54 21.99 -0.98
N GLY A 406 -43.89 22.75 -1.88
CA GLY A 406 -43.59 24.17 -1.68
C GLY A 406 -42.44 24.47 -0.70
N TRP A 407 -42.13 23.57 0.23
CA TRP A 407 -41.07 23.76 1.24
C TRP A 407 -39.77 23.05 0.91
N SER A 408 -39.82 21.83 0.38
CA SER A 408 -38.66 21.01 0.06
C SER A 408 -38.26 21.16 -1.41
N ASP A 409 -36.95 21.22 -1.65
CA ASP A 409 -36.41 21.14 -3.02
C ASP A 409 -36.30 19.67 -3.43
N LEU A 410 -36.33 19.40 -4.74
CA LEU A 410 -36.02 18.11 -5.32
C LEU A 410 -34.52 18.02 -5.57
N ASP A 411 -33.79 17.50 -4.59
CA ASP A 411 -32.35 17.32 -4.69
C ASP A 411 -32.04 16.07 -5.51
N LEU A 412 -31.66 16.26 -6.77
CA LEU A 412 -31.46 15.17 -7.71
C LEU A 412 -29.97 14.92 -7.94
N LEU A 413 -29.48 13.73 -7.60
CA LEU A 413 -28.13 13.28 -7.97
C LEU A 413 -28.19 12.50 -9.27
N VAL A 414 -27.41 12.91 -10.27
CA VAL A 414 -27.23 12.18 -11.52
C VAL A 414 -25.74 11.86 -11.71
N ILE A 415 -25.43 10.58 -11.94
CA ILE A 415 -24.11 10.12 -12.33
C ILE A 415 -24.17 9.76 -13.81
N ALA A 416 -23.41 10.46 -14.65
CA ALA A 416 -23.41 10.23 -16.09
C ALA A 416 -21.99 10.30 -16.67
N GLU A 417 -21.73 9.51 -17.71
CA GLU A 417 -20.52 9.64 -18.51
C GLU A 417 -20.50 11.01 -19.21
N HIS A 418 -19.31 11.53 -19.48
CA HIS A 418 -19.16 12.90 -20.00
C HIS A 418 -19.93 13.12 -21.32
N GLU A 419 -19.95 12.10 -22.18
CA GLU A 419 -20.62 12.08 -23.48
C GLU A 419 -22.16 12.14 -23.35
N ALA A 420 -22.71 11.75 -22.20
CA ALA A 420 -24.15 11.77 -21.95
C ALA A 420 -24.64 13.09 -21.30
N ILE A 421 -23.73 13.95 -20.81
CA ILE A 421 -24.06 15.18 -20.07
C ILE A 421 -24.99 16.11 -20.86
N GLY A 422 -24.76 16.29 -22.17
CA GLY A 422 -25.61 17.13 -23.01
C GLY A 422 -27.08 16.69 -23.01
N ARG A 423 -27.32 15.38 -23.22
CA ARG A 423 -28.68 14.79 -23.20
C ARG A 423 -29.31 14.84 -21.81
N VAL A 424 -28.50 14.72 -20.76
CA VAL A 424 -28.97 14.87 -19.37
C VAL A 424 -29.41 16.31 -19.11
N HIS A 425 -28.69 17.31 -19.61
CA HIS A 425 -29.12 18.71 -19.48
C HIS A 425 -30.47 18.95 -20.15
N GLU A 426 -30.69 18.44 -21.37
CA GLU A 426 -31.98 18.52 -22.06
C GLU A 426 -33.12 17.87 -21.24
N ALA A 427 -32.88 16.68 -20.69
CA ALA A 427 -33.85 16.01 -19.82
C ALA A 427 -34.12 16.80 -18.53
N LEU A 428 -33.11 17.44 -17.95
CA LEU A 428 -33.28 18.29 -16.77
C LEU A 428 -34.08 19.55 -17.08
N GLU A 429 -33.89 20.19 -18.25
CA GLU A 429 -34.72 21.33 -18.67
C GLU A 429 -36.18 20.91 -18.83
N GLN A 430 -36.44 19.81 -19.54
CA GLN A 430 -37.78 19.26 -19.70
C GLN A 430 -38.41 18.93 -18.34
N TYR A 431 -37.63 18.35 -17.43
CA TYR A 431 -38.09 18.05 -16.08
C TYR A 431 -38.46 19.31 -15.31
N ARG A 432 -37.65 20.38 -15.38
CA ARG A 432 -37.98 21.67 -14.74
C ARG A 432 -39.26 22.29 -15.32
N THR A 433 -39.44 22.22 -16.64
CA THR A 433 -40.66 22.68 -17.29
C THR A 433 -41.87 21.88 -16.83
N ALA A 434 -41.77 20.55 -16.78
CA ALA A 434 -42.85 19.67 -16.35
C ALA A 434 -43.22 19.86 -14.87
N LEU A 435 -42.26 20.22 -14.01
CA LEU A 435 -42.55 20.55 -12.61
C LEU A 435 -43.43 21.79 -12.47
N GLY A 436 -43.45 22.71 -13.44
CA GLY A 436 -44.42 23.81 -13.51
C GLY A 436 -44.49 24.70 -12.26
N GLY A 437 -43.39 24.81 -11.49
CA GLY A 437 -43.34 25.52 -10.21
C GLY A 437 -43.84 24.74 -8.99
N ALA A 438 -44.34 23.50 -9.16
CA ALA A 438 -44.76 22.64 -8.05
C ALA A 438 -43.60 22.26 -7.10
N ALA A 439 -42.37 22.25 -7.62
CA ALA A 439 -41.15 22.06 -6.84
C ALA A 439 -39.95 22.71 -7.53
N SER A 440 -38.98 23.18 -6.73
CA SER A 440 -37.67 23.60 -7.24
C SER A 440 -36.76 22.38 -7.42
N LEU A 441 -36.02 22.32 -8.52
CA LEU A 441 -35.08 21.23 -8.83
C LEU A 441 -33.63 21.67 -8.54
N GLY A 442 -32.95 20.94 -7.66
CA GLY A 442 -31.53 21.12 -7.35
C GLY A 442 -30.69 19.96 -7.89
N PRO A 443 -30.27 19.96 -9.17
CA PRO A 443 -29.50 18.86 -9.73
C PRO A 443 -28.02 18.93 -9.29
N THR A 444 -27.46 17.78 -8.96
CA THR A 444 -26.03 17.54 -8.80
C THR A 444 -25.62 16.54 -9.88
N LEU A 445 -24.88 17.01 -10.88
CA LEU A 445 -24.38 16.18 -11.98
C LEU A 445 -22.90 15.91 -11.78
N VAL A 446 -22.51 14.63 -11.80
CA VAL A 446 -21.12 14.19 -11.62
C VAL A 446 -20.78 13.04 -12.56
N THR A 447 -19.51 12.89 -12.88
CA THR A 447 -18.99 11.75 -13.63
C THR A 447 -18.55 10.60 -12.71
N PRO A 448 -18.55 9.35 -13.19
CA PRO A 448 -17.96 8.23 -12.44
C PRO A 448 -16.48 8.46 -12.11
N GLY A 449 -15.75 9.14 -13.00
CA GLY A 449 -14.34 9.50 -12.79
C GLY A 449 -14.13 10.42 -11.59
N GLU A 450 -14.98 11.44 -11.43
CA GLU A 450 -14.92 12.36 -10.28
C GLU A 450 -15.22 11.64 -8.96
N LEU A 451 -16.20 10.73 -8.96
CA LEU A 451 -16.58 9.97 -7.78
C LEU A 451 -15.50 8.98 -7.35
N THR A 452 -14.96 8.20 -8.30
CA THR A 452 -13.88 7.25 -8.01
C THR A 452 -12.56 7.96 -7.66
N ALA A 453 -12.35 9.19 -8.14
CA ALA A 453 -11.30 10.09 -7.70
C ALA A 453 -11.62 10.84 -6.40
N ARG A 454 -12.73 10.51 -5.73
CA ARG A 454 -13.22 11.11 -4.48
C ARG A 454 -13.24 12.65 -4.49
N ARG A 455 -13.63 13.26 -5.61
CA ARG A 455 -13.87 14.70 -5.74
C ARG A 455 -15.26 15.06 -5.20
N LEU A 456 -15.42 14.92 -3.90
CA LEU A 456 -16.73 15.01 -3.24
C LEU A 456 -16.87 16.32 -2.47
N THR A 457 -18.02 16.96 -2.63
CA THR A 457 -18.49 17.95 -1.65
C THR A 457 -19.07 17.21 -0.43
N PRO A 458 -19.13 17.83 0.76
CA PRO A 458 -19.76 17.21 1.93
C PRO A 458 -21.20 16.75 1.67
N ARG A 459 -21.97 17.57 0.93
CA ARG A 459 -23.34 17.23 0.51
C ARG A 459 -23.38 15.97 -0.36
N LEU A 460 -22.48 15.86 -1.34
CA LEU A 460 -22.40 14.69 -2.21
C LEU A 460 -21.93 13.44 -1.45
N ALA A 461 -20.93 13.57 -0.57
CA ALA A 461 -20.49 12.47 0.29
C ALA A 461 -21.64 11.96 1.17
N PHE A 462 -22.45 12.87 1.72
CA PHE A 462 -23.62 12.50 2.51
C PHE A 462 -24.71 11.81 1.67
N ALA A 463 -25.00 12.32 0.47
CA ALA A 463 -25.92 11.68 -0.45
C ALA A 463 -25.48 10.24 -0.79
N LEU A 464 -24.20 10.04 -1.10
CA LEU A 464 -23.63 8.72 -1.36
C LEU A 464 -23.75 7.81 -0.13
N HIS A 465 -23.45 8.32 1.08
CA HIS A 465 -23.61 7.55 2.30
C HIS A 465 -25.06 7.10 2.52
N GLN A 466 -26.05 7.96 2.27
CA GLN A 466 -27.47 7.58 2.35
C GLN A 466 -27.83 6.46 1.38
N LEU A 467 -27.36 6.54 0.13
CA LEU A 467 -27.56 5.49 -0.86
C LEU A 467 -26.96 4.16 -0.38
N GLN A 468 -25.79 4.20 0.26
CA GLN A 468 -25.18 3.01 0.87
C GLN A 468 -25.98 2.43 2.04
N GLN A 469 -26.82 3.24 2.72
CA GLN A 469 -27.74 2.78 3.77
C GLN A 469 -29.10 2.33 3.22
N GLY A 470 -29.29 2.29 1.89
CA GLY A 470 -30.49 1.76 1.25
C GLY A 470 -31.53 2.79 0.83
N SER A 471 -31.18 4.09 0.82
CA SER A 471 -32.05 5.11 0.22
C SER A 471 -32.38 4.75 -1.24
N PRO A 472 -33.65 4.90 -1.66
CA PRO A 472 -34.09 4.46 -2.97
C PRO A 472 -33.48 5.31 -4.09
N VAL A 473 -33.29 4.69 -5.26
CA VAL A 473 -32.82 5.34 -6.48
C VAL A 473 -33.88 5.24 -7.58
N LEU A 474 -33.89 6.19 -8.51
CA LEU A 474 -34.80 6.19 -9.66
C LEU A 474 -34.29 5.27 -10.77
N HIS A 475 -32.97 5.32 -11.00
CA HIS A 475 -32.29 4.54 -12.03
C HIS A 475 -30.88 4.18 -11.56
N THR A 476 -30.42 2.98 -11.88
CA THR A 476 -29.04 2.55 -11.67
C THR A 476 -28.61 1.58 -12.76
N ALA A 477 -27.39 1.77 -13.28
CA ALA A 477 -26.76 0.84 -14.20
C ALA A 477 -26.19 -0.37 -13.43
N PRO A 478 -26.14 -1.56 -14.06
CA PRO A 478 -25.50 -2.72 -13.45
C PRO A 478 -24.01 -2.44 -13.17
N ASN A 479 -23.48 -3.07 -12.12
CA ASN A 479 -22.07 -2.96 -11.72
C ASN A 479 -21.60 -1.51 -11.48
N LEU A 480 -22.47 -0.64 -10.98
CA LEU A 480 -22.08 0.69 -10.54
C LEU A 480 -21.15 0.58 -9.32
N GLU A 481 -19.94 1.07 -9.48
CA GLU A 481 -18.97 1.22 -8.40
C GLU A 481 -19.05 2.63 -7.82
N LEU A 482 -19.22 2.73 -6.51
CA LEU A 482 -19.26 4.00 -5.78
C LEU A 482 -18.15 4.03 -4.72
N PRO A 483 -17.62 5.22 -4.39
CA PRO A 483 -16.72 5.33 -3.26
C PRO A 483 -17.45 4.95 -1.98
N THR A 484 -16.78 4.17 -1.12
CA THR A 484 -17.32 3.89 0.22
C THR A 484 -17.13 5.09 1.12
N ILE A 485 -18.22 5.64 1.67
CA ILE A 485 -18.22 6.79 2.56
C ILE A 485 -18.45 6.35 4.00
N GLY A 486 -17.46 6.59 4.85
CA GLY A 486 -17.50 6.25 6.28
C GLY A 486 -18.14 7.35 7.13
N ARG A 487 -18.58 6.98 8.34
CA ARG A 487 -19.06 7.94 9.35
C ARG A 487 -17.96 8.92 9.77
N ASP A 488 -16.74 8.43 9.98
CA ASP A 488 -15.60 9.26 10.39
C ASP A 488 -15.22 10.29 9.31
N GLU A 489 -15.31 9.91 8.03
CA GLU A 489 -15.07 10.83 6.92
C GLU A 489 -16.11 11.96 6.88
N LEU A 490 -17.38 11.63 7.12
CA LEU A 490 -18.46 12.61 7.18
C LEU A 490 -18.37 13.50 8.44
N ALA A 491 -17.95 12.97 9.58
CA ALA A 491 -17.69 13.75 10.79
C ALA A 491 -16.54 14.74 10.54
N PHE A 492 -15.45 14.28 9.92
CA PHE A 492 -14.35 15.16 9.51
C PHE A 492 -14.77 16.22 8.48
N ALA A 493 -15.62 15.85 7.52
CA ALA A 493 -16.18 16.79 6.55
C ALA A 493 -17.06 17.85 7.25
N ALA A 494 -17.81 17.47 8.30
CA ALA A 494 -18.65 18.39 9.06
C ALA A 494 -17.81 19.49 9.73
N VAL A 495 -16.69 19.15 10.36
CA VAL A 495 -15.75 20.13 10.94
C VAL A 495 -15.30 21.18 9.92
N ARG A 496 -15.08 20.77 8.67
CA ARG A 496 -14.61 21.67 7.60
C ARG A 496 -15.72 22.50 6.98
N GLU A 497 -16.96 22.00 7.00
CA GLU A 497 -18.13 22.66 6.43
C GLU A 497 -18.81 23.63 7.41
N LEU A 498 -18.79 23.31 8.71
CA LEU A 498 -19.48 24.08 9.75
C LEU A 498 -19.14 25.57 9.75
N PRO A 499 -17.87 26.03 9.57
CA PRO A 499 -17.56 27.44 9.52
C PRO A 499 -18.32 28.20 8.43
N GLN A 500 -18.44 27.60 7.23
CA GLN A 500 -19.16 28.21 6.12
C GLN A 500 -20.67 28.27 6.40
N VAL A 501 -21.23 27.23 7.03
CA VAL A 501 -22.64 27.18 7.43
C VAL A 501 -22.93 28.25 8.48
N VAL A 502 -22.09 28.38 9.51
CA VAL A 502 -22.23 29.39 10.55
C VAL A 502 -22.12 30.81 9.99
N LEU A 503 -21.18 31.08 9.08
CA LEU A 503 -21.07 32.38 8.41
C LEU A 503 -22.30 32.70 7.57
N THR A 504 -22.82 31.71 6.84
CA THR A 504 -24.05 31.88 6.04
C THR A 504 -25.26 32.12 6.94
N MET A 505 -25.36 31.40 8.06
CA MET A 505 -26.42 31.58 9.05
C MET A 505 -26.37 32.97 9.69
N ARG A 506 -25.19 33.51 10.01
CA ARG A 506 -25.02 34.90 10.48
C ARG A 506 -25.54 35.91 9.47
N ARG A 507 -25.20 35.76 8.19
CA ARG A 507 -25.70 36.63 7.11
C ARG A 507 -27.22 36.55 6.99
N LEU A 508 -27.78 35.34 6.93
CA LEU A 508 -29.23 35.14 6.88
C LEU A 508 -29.94 35.70 8.12
N ARG A 509 -29.27 35.68 9.28
CA ARG A 509 -29.80 36.23 10.51
C ARG A 509 -29.85 37.76 10.50
N THR A 510 -28.92 38.43 9.83
CA THR A 510 -28.94 39.89 9.61
C THR A 510 -30.15 40.29 8.76
N ASP A 511 -30.44 39.53 7.71
CA ASP A 511 -31.54 39.78 6.78
C ASP A 511 -32.82 38.98 7.15
N ALA A 512 -32.98 38.64 8.42
CA ALA A 512 -34.05 37.74 8.87
C ALA A 512 -35.44 38.38 8.70
N GLY A 513 -36.28 37.75 7.90
CA GLY A 513 -37.65 38.15 7.62
C GLY A 513 -38.47 36.98 7.08
N PRO A 514 -39.78 37.17 6.83
CA PRO A 514 -40.66 36.12 6.28
C PRO A 514 -40.12 35.46 5.01
N ALA A 515 -39.50 36.25 4.12
CA ALA A 515 -38.92 35.76 2.87
C ALA A 515 -37.67 34.87 3.07
N THR A 516 -36.89 35.11 4.12
CA THR A 516 -35.64 34.37 4.42
C THR A 516 -35.83 33.25 5.45
N LEU A 517 -37.01 33.16 6.09
CA LEU A 517 -37.36 32.15 7.10
C LEU A 517 -36.99 30.72 6.66
N ARG A 518 -37.40 30.32 5.45
CA ARG A 518 -37.14 28.98 4.90
C ARG A 518 -35.64 28.68 4.84
N GLN A 519 -34.83 29.65 4.40
CA GLN A 519 -33.39 29.50 4.30
C GLN A 519 -32.75 29.48 5.70
N LEU A 520 -33.17 30.38 6.59
CA LEU A 520 -32.66 30.48 7.95
C LEU A 520 -32.90 29.19 8.75
N TYR A 521 -34.12 28.64 8.69
CA TYR A 521 -34.45 27.37 9.34
C TYR A 521 -33.62 26.21 8.79
N LYS A 522 -33.50 26.08 7.45
CA LYS A 522 -32.67 25.03 6.83
C LYS A 522 -31.20 25.13 7.29
N HIS A 523 -30.65 26.33 7.44
CA HIS A 523 -29.27 26.52 7.92
C HIS A 523 -29.12 26.25 9.42
N LEU A 524 -30.12 26.57 10.25
CA LEU A 524 -30.15 26.18 11.66
C LEU A 524 -30.08 24.66 11.79
N VAL A 525 -30.96 23.94 11.08
CA VAL A 525 -30.98 22.47 11.07
C VAL A 525 -29.66 21.90 10.56
N LEU A 526 -29.09 22.48 9.49
CA LEU A 526 -27.80 22.05 8.96
C LEU A 526 -26.68 22.25 9.98
N ALA A 527 -26.60 23.40 10.64
CA ALA A 527 -25.59 23.67 11.67
C ALA A 527 -25.70 22.67 12.82
N CYS A 528 -26.90 22.44 13.36
CA CYS A 528 -27.16 21.43 14.38
C CYS A 528 -26.76 20.02 13.92
N ARG A 529 -27.09 19.63 12.67
CA ARG A 529 -26.69 18.34 12.09
C ARG A 529 -25.18 18.18 12.03
N LEU A 530 -24.45 19.21 11.59
CA LEU A 530 -22.99 19.17 11.48
C LEU A 530 -22.34 19.06 12.87
N LEU A 531 -22.81 19.85 13.85
CA LEU A 531 -22.35 19.76 15.23
C LEU A 531 -22.57 18.37 15.84
N LEU A 532 -23.75 17.78 15.66
CA LEU A 532 -24.04 16.43 16.14
C LEU A 532 -23.09 15.39 15.53
N ARG A 533 -22.71 15.54 14.25
CA ARG A 533 -21.75 14.65 13.59
C ARG A 533 -20.34 14.77 14.16
N GLU A 534 -19.92 15.97 14.58
CA GLU A 534 -18.65 16.14 15.31
C GLU A 534 -18.67 15.35 16.64
N HIS A 535 -19.83 15.23 17.28
CA HIS A 535 -20.06 14.37 18.44
C HIS A 535 -20.35 12.90 18.08
N ASN A 536 -20.17 12.50 16.82
CA ASN A 536 -20.48 11.17 16.29
C ASN A 536 -21.93 10.71 16.55
N GLN A 537 -22.87 11.66 16.60
CA GLN A 537 -24.30 11.43 16.72
C GLN A 537 -24.98 11.56 15.35
N TRP A 538 -25.89 10.63 15.04
CA TRP A 538 -26.43 10.44 13.71
C TRP A 538 -27.96 10.48 13.74
N GLU A 539 -28.52 11.66 13.43
CA GLU A 539 -29.96 11.88 13.38
C GLU A 539 -30.42 12.27 11.97
N SER A 540 -31.58 11.76 11.56
CA SER A 540 -32.26 12.14 10.32
C SER A 540 -33.57 12.86 10.60
N GLY A 541 -33.98 13.73 9.70
CA GLY A 541 -35.16 14.59 9.89
C GLY A 541 -34.87 15.85 10.73
N PRO A 542 -35.36 17.03 10.31
CA PRO A 542 -35.12 18.29 11.02
C PRO A 542 -35.48 18.28 12.51
N ASP A 543 -36.65 17.74 12.88
CA ASP A 543 -37.13 17.80 14.26
C ASP A 543 -36.28 16.95 15.22
N ARG A 544 -35.84 15.76 14.78
CA ARG A 544 -34.95 14.90 15.57
C ARG A 544 -33.57 15.52 15.72
N ILE A 545 -33.06 16.14 14.66
CA ILE A 545 -31.78 16.87 14.68
C ILE A 545 -31.84 18.01 15.70
N LEU A 546 -32.88 18.85 15.66
CA LEU A 546 -33.02 19.97 16.61
C LEU A 546 -33.20 19.46 18.04
N THR A 547 -34.00 18.41 18.23
CA THR A 547 -34.20 17.77 19.53
C THR A 547 -32.90 17.21 20.10
N ALA A 548 -32.11 16.50 19.30
CA ALA A 548 -30.82 15.97 19.73
C ALA A 548 -29.81 17.09 20.02
N ALA A 549 -29.78 18.12 19.18
CA ALA A 549 -28.92 19.28 19.38
C ALA A 549 -29.22 19.99 20.71
N SER A 550 -30.49 20.11 21.10
CA SER A 550 -30.90 20.72 22.38
C SER A 550 -30.37 20.01 23.63
N ARG A 551 -29.86 18.77 23.48
CA ARG A 551 -29.24 17.98 24.55
C ARG A 551 -27.72 18.15 24.61
N MET A 552 -27.13 18.92 23.70
CA MET A 552 -25.69 19.18 23.70
C MET A 552 -25.29 19.99 24.94
N PRO A 553 -24.14 19.68 25.58
CA PRO A 553 -23.70 20.36 26.78
C PRO A 553 -23.61 21.88 26.60
N GLY A 554 -24.27 22.61 27.49
CA GLY A 554 -24.24 24.08 27.51
C GLY A 554 -25.09 24.77 26.44
N LEU A 555 -25.67 24.05 25.47
CA LEU A 555 -26.60 24.67 24.51
C LEU A 555 -27.96 24.87 25.19
N PRO A 556 -28.52 26.10 25.22
CA PRO A 556 -29.86 26.32 25.75
C PRO A 556 -30.90 25.47 25.01
N ALA A 557 -31.98 25.10 25.71
CA ALA A 557 -33.07 24.36 25.09
C ALA A 557 -33.66 25.15 23.91
N VAL A 558 -33.43 24.64 22.70
CA VAL A 558 -33.85 25.26 21.44
C VAL A 558 -35.33 24.96 21.23
N SER A 559 -36.21 25.91 21.58
CA SER A 559 -37.66 25.79 21.33
C SER A 559 -37.99 26.33 19.95
N VAL A 560 -38.11 25.43 18.97
CA VAL A 560 -38.44 25.74 17.57
C VAL A 560 -39.67 24.91 17.19
N PRO A 561 -40.67 25.50 16.51
CA PRO A 561 -41.82 24.73 16.02
C PRO A 561 -41.36 23.60 15.09
N SER A 562 -42.17 22.55 15.01
CA SER A 562 -41.88 21.40 14.14
C SER A 562 -41.80 21.81 12.67
N LEU A 563 -41.11 20.99 11.86
CA LEU A 563 -41.04 21.18 10.41
C LEU A 563 -42.44 21.35 9.79
N ALA A 564 -43.41 20.58 10.25
CA ALA A 564 -44.79 20.64 9.75
C ALA A 564 -45.44 22.00 10.04
N GLU A 565 -45.30 22.51 11.26
CA GLU A 565 -45.86 23.81 11.68
C GLU A 565 -45.20 24.96 10.91
N ILE A 566 -43.87 24.96 10.80
CA ILE A 566 -43.13 26.01 10.08
C ILE A 566 -43.47 25.98 8.59
N ALA A 567 -43.54 24.79 7.99
CA ALA A 567 -43.88 24.64 6.58
C ALA A 567 -45.34 25.02 6.29
N SER A 568 -46.27 24.86 7.24
CA SER A 568 -47.64 25.37 7.11
C SER A 568 -47.65 26.89 7.20
N ALA A 569 -47.10 27.46 8.28
CA ALA A 569 -47.07 28.91 8.49
C ALA A 569 -46.41 29.66 7.33
N TRP A 570 -45.36 29.10 6.72
CA TRP A 570 -44.73 29.68 5.53
C TRP A 570 -45.62 29.63 4.29
N ARG A 571 -46.38 28.54 4.08
CA ARG A 571 -47.32 28.41 2.95
C ARG A 571 -48.55 29.29 3.10
N ASP A 572 -49.05 29.41 4.33
CA ASP A 572 -50.30 30.10 4.65
C ASP A 572 -50.13 31.62 4.79
N GLY A 573 -48.88 32.12 4.72
CA GLY A 573 -48.56 33.55 4.84
C GLY A 573 -48.31 34.02 6.27
N ASP A 574 -48.41 33.13 7.26
CA ASP A 574 -48.24 33.38 8.70
C ASP A 574 -46.79 33.24 9.18
N ALA A 575 -45.82 33.40 8.28
CA ALA A 575 -44.39 33.20 8.54
C ALA A 575 -43.85 34.09 9.69
N GLU A 576 -44.48 35.23 9.97
CA GLU A 576 -44.09 36.11 11.08
C GLU A 576 -44.24 35.44 12.45
N ILE A 577 -45.25 34.59 12.64
CA ILE A 577 -45.53 33.91 13.91
C ILE A 577 -44.37 32.97 14.29
N VAL A 578 -43.83 32.26 13.30
CA VAL A 578 -42.75 31.28 13.49
C VAL A 578 -41.35 31.86 13.32
N LEU A 579 -41.23 33.09 12.80
CA LEU A 579 -39.93 33.74 12.61
C LEU A 579 -39.21 34.01 13.93
N LYS A 580 -39.92 34.52 14.95
CA LYS A 580 -39.33 34.87 16.24
C LYS A 580 -38.74 33.67 16.99
N PRO A 581 -39.42 32.51 17.09
CA PRO A 581 -38.80 31.29 17.62
C PRO A 581 -37.52 30.88 16.87
N VAL A 582 -37.54 30.92 15.53
CA VAL A 582 -36.39 30.52 14.70
C VAL A 582 -35.20 31.47 14.88
N THR A 583 -35.42 32.79 14.87
CA THR A 583 -34.33 33.76 15.08
C THR A 583 -33.74 33.66 16.48
N THR A 584 -34.58 33.44 17.50
CA THR A 584 -34.14 33.21 18.88
C THR A 584 -33.25 31.97 18.99
N ALA A 585 -33.65 30.87 18.36
CA ALA A 585 -32.87 29.63 18.32
C ALA A 585 -31.51 29.82 17.62
N VAL A 586 -31.50 30.56 16.50
CA VAL A 586 -30.26 30.90 15.80
C VAL A 586 -29.33 31.74 16.68
N ASP A 587 -29.85 32.75 17.37
CA ASP A 587 -29.04 33.60 18.26
C ASP A 587 -28.45 32.78 19.41
N GLN A 588 -29.25 31.92 20.05
CA GLN A 588 -28.79 31.00 21.09
C GLN A 588 -27.67 30.09 20.59
N LEU A 589 -27.83 29.47 19.42
CA LEU A 589 -26.83 28.60 18.82
C LEU A 589 -25.55 29.37 18.48
N LEU A 590 -25.65 30.57 17.91
CA LEU A 590 -24.50 31.41 17.56
C LEU A 590 -23.74 31.88 18.81
N THR A 591 -24.44 32.27 19.86
CA THR A 591 -23.83 32.65 21.15
C THR A 591 -23.15 31.46 21.80
N TRP A 592 -23.79 30.30 21.84
CA TRP A 592 -23.19 29.08 22.35
C TRP A 592 -21.95 28.67 21.55
N TYR A 593 -22.04 28.64 20.22
CA TYR A 593 -20.92 28.28 19.36
C TYR A 593 -19.72 29.22 19.56
N ALA A 594 -19.98 30.52 19.70
CA ALA A 594 -18.93 31.50 19.99
C ALA A 594 -18.29 31.28 21.37
N SER A 595 -19.07 30.92 22.40
CA SER A 595 -18.53 30.66 23.74
C SER A 595 -17.71 29.37 23.79
N GLN A 596 -18.14 28.32 23.08
CA GLN A 596 -17.39 27.06 23.00
C GLN A 596 -16.04 27.24 22.29
N LEU A 597 -15.96 28.07 21.26
CA LEU A 597 -14.70 28.34 20.55
C LEU A 597 -13.75 29.27 21.32
N ALA A 598 -14.27 30.06 22.26
CA ALA A 598 -13.48 30.97 23.08
C ALA A 598 -12.90 30.30 24.34
N ALA A 599 -13.53 29.21 24.80
CA ALA A 599 -13.04 28.35 25.88
C ALA A 599 -11.89 27.45 25.38
#